data_AF-A0A847MT80-F1
#
_entry.id   AF-A0A847MT80-F1
#
_cell.length_a   1.000
_cell.length_b   1.000
_cell.length_c   1.000
_cell.angle_alpha   90.00
_cell.angle_beta   90.00
_cell.angle_gamma   90.00
#
_symmetry.space_group_name_H-M   'P 1'
#
loop_
_entity.id
_entity.type
_entity.pdbx_description
1 polymer ?
#
loop_
_entity_poly.entity_id
_entity_poly.type
_entity_poly.pdbx_seq_one_letter_code
_entity_poly.pdbx_strand_id
1 'polypeptide(L)'
;MSRALRRAAVVTCACLTVSLTAGVSLADVTPDDKARVQQEKSDADSRVHNLTGHLHDTDEQLTSAYQALQETQSKLPGAEAELRQAQDAEAEAIADEQRARTAVEVAQAREGRARDELAATIESIESSRQDVARFAAQIYQEQGGIGELAIAMEATTPQEFADRLALVDTVMDVQHGQIGRLTTAKADKVAQEALLEALRVEKEEAQAEAQAALQRASDARVRAHDAKQALDYLAAQQQAQTAELETQKAATQQRLDQAQSDQDRLEADLKEIARQEHILEQERLAKLERERQAKIERERQAKIERERQAKIERERQAKLERERQAERDQEAARERDQASRSNPAPAPAPAPAPAPAPPPVSSSVLTRPCPSGCWVSSEFGMR
;
A
#
# COMPACT_ATOMS: atom_id res chain seq x y z
N MET A 1 2.89 -21.42 -11.82
CA MET A 1 1.61 -21.40 -12.58
C MET A 1 0.66 -20.45 -11.84
N SER A 2 0.79 -19.13 -11.80
CA SER A 2 1.07 -18.06 -12.77
C SER A 2 0.09 -17.98 -13.94
N ARG A 3 -1.06 -17.30 -13.71
CA ARG A 3 -1.70 -16.34 -14.64
C ARG A 3 -2.90 -15.64 -13.98
N ALA A 4 -3.00 -14.33 -14.25
CA ALA A 4 -4.19 -13.47 -14.20
C ALA A 4 -4.30 -12.45 -13.04
N LEU A 5 -3.37 -11.49 -13.00
CA LEU A 5 -3.64 -10.13 -12.49
C LEU A 5 -3.09 -9.14 -13.51
N ARG A 6 -3.93 -8.78 -14.49
CA ARG A 6 -3.77 -7.62 -15.36
C ARG A 6 -5.16 -7.10 -15.71
N ARG A 7 -5.67 -6.16 -14.91
CA ARG A 7 -6.52 -5.07 -15.40
C ARG A 7 -6.18 -3.83 -14.57
N ALA A 8 -5.25 -3.05 -15.12
CA ALA A 8 -5.09 -1.65 -14.80
C ALA A 8 -6.40 -0.94 -15.17
N ALA A 9 -7.13 -0.44 -14.17
CA ALA A 9 -8.16 0.55 -14.37
C ALA A 9 -7.48 1.91 -14.21
N VAL A 10 -7.14 2.49 -15.36
CA VAL A 10 -6.80 3.91 -15.50
C VAL A 10 -8.00 4.71 -15.00
N VAL A 11 -7.91 5.27 -13.80
CA VAL A 11 -8.87 6.28 -13.34
C VAL A 11 -8.50 7.57 -14.06
N THR A 12 -9.12 7.77 -15.22
CA THR A 12 -9.16 9.04 -15.92
C THR A 12 -9.76 10.08 -15.00
N CYS A 13 -8.90 10.97 -14.51
CA CYS A 13 -9.27 12.22 -13.85
C CYS A 13 -10.03 13.08 -14.86
N ALA A 14 -11.35 12.92 -14.91
CA ALA A 14 -12.24 13.75 -15.68
C ALA A 14 -12.42 15.08 -14.93
N CYS A 15 -11.56 16.04 -15.26
CA CYS A 15 -11.80 17.45 -14.98
C CYS A 15 -13.11 17.88 -15.66
N LEU A 16 -14.23 17.78 -14.95
CA LEU A 16 -15.49 18.42 -15.33
C LEU A 16 -15.48 19.84 -14.80
N THR A 17 -14.94 20.73 -15.64
CA THR A 17 -15.10 22.18 -15.58
C THR A 17 -16.59 22.52 -15.70
N VAL A 18 -17.27 22.63 -14.55
CA VAL A 18 -18.62 23.18 -14.48
C VAL A 18 -18.52 24.70 -14.50
N SER A 19 -18.49 25.27 -15.71
CA SER A 19 -18.82 26.67 -15.94
C SER A 19 -20.33 26.84 -15.80
N LEU A 20 -20.81 27.09 -14.57
CA LEU A 20 -22.21 27.42 -14.29
C LEU A 20 -22.37 28.92 -14.13
N THR A 21 -22.50 29.63 -15.26
CA THR A 21 -23.13 30.96 -15.29
C THR A 21 -24.63 30.77 -15.48
N ALA A 22 -25.39 30.79 -14.38
CA ALA A 22 -26.84 30.95 -14.42
C ALA A 22 -27.24 31.92 -13.30
N GLY A 23 -27.52 33.17 -13.70
CA GLY A 23 -28.13 34.18 -12.84
C GLY A 23 -29.54 33.73 -12.46
N VAL A 24 -29.72 33.36 -11.18
CA VAL A 24 -31.00 32.97 -10.60
C VAL A 24 -31.76 34.21 -10.15
N SER A 25 -32.92 34.46 -10.75
CA SER A 25 -33.95 35.32 -10.16
C SER A 25 -34.84 34.49 -9.24
N LEU A 26 -35.04 35.00 -8.02
CA LEU A 26 -35.71 34.33 -6.91
C LEU A 26 -37.24 34.37 -7.04
N ALA A 27 -37.87 33.22 -6.83
CA ALA A 27 -39.18 33.09 -6.20
C ALA A 27 -39.14 31.84 -5.30
N ASP A 28 -39.31 32.07 -4.00
CA ASP A 28 -39.19 31.18 -2.82
C ASP A 28 -38.68 29.75 -3.03
N VAL A 29 -37.35 29.65 -3.11
CA VAL A 29 -36.56 28.64 -2.39
C VAL A 29 -36.21 29.32 -1.06
N THR A 30 -36.42 28.67 0.09
CA THR A 30 -36.06 29.30 1.36
C THR A 30 -34.54 29.61 1.36
N PRO A 31 -34.08 30.72 1.97
CA PRO A 31 -32.66 31.02 2.09
C PRO A 31 -31.85 29.86 2.70
N ASP A 32 -32.48 29.06 3.56
CA ASP A 32 -31.92 27.87 4.21
C ASP A 32 -31.60 26.74 3.22
N ASP A 33 -32.44 26.48 2.21
CA ASP A 33 -32.21 25.38 1.27
C ASP A 33 -31.00 25.64 0.35
N LYS A 34 -30.81 26.89 -0.09
CA LYS A 34 -29.62 27.29 -0.86
C LYS A 34 -28.35 27.25 -0.03
N ALA A 35 -28.43 27.64 1.25
CA ALA A 35 -27.30 27.57 2.17
C ALA A 35 -26.88 26.11 2.42
N ARG A 36 -27.85 25.20 2.59
CA ARG A 36 -27.62 23.76 2.79
C ARG A 36 -26.91 23.12 1.60
N VAL A 37 -27.38 23.38 0.37
CA VAL A 37 -26.75 22.85 -0.86
C VAL A 37 -25.33 23.40 -1.07
N GLN A 38 -25.10 24.69 -0.78
CA GLN A 38 -23.78 25.29 -0.87
C GLN A 38 -22.81 24.71 0.17
N GLN A 39 -23.30 24.40 1.37
CA GLN A 39 -22.53 23.76 2.43
C GLN A 39 -22.17 22.31 2.08
N GLU A 40 -23.14 21.52 1.58
CA GLU A 40 -22.90 20.15 1.12
C GLU A 40 -21.86 20.08 0.00
N LYS A 41 -21.89 21.04 -0.94
CA LYS A 41 -20.87 21.17 -1.99
C LYS A 41 -19.50 21.50 -1.42
N SER A 42 -19.39 22.45 -0.49
CA SER A 42 -18.13 22.81 0.17
C SER A 42 -17.55 21.63 0.96
N ASP A 43 -18.40 20.86 1.63
CA ASP A 43 -18.00 19.66 2.38
C ASP A 43 -17.56 18.53 1.44
N ALA A 44 -18.22 18.39 0.28
CA ALA A 44 -17.80 17.46 -0.77
C ALA A 44 -16.44 17.86 -1.38
N ASP A 45 -16.26 19.14 -1.73
CA ASP A 45 -14.99 19.67 -2.27
C ASP A 45 -13.83 19.47 -1.27
N SER A 46 -14.07 19.71 0.02
CA SER A 46 -13.09 19.46 1.09
C SER A 46 -12.75 17.98 1.24
N ARG A 47 -13.75 17.09 1.13
CA ARG A 47 -13.54 15.64 1.15
C ARG A 47 -12.72 15.15 -0.04
N VAL A 48 -13.02 15.62 -1.26
CA VAL A 48 -12.24 15.28 -2.47
C VAL A 48 -10.80 15.76 -2.35
N HIS A 49 -10.58 16.97 -1.83
CA HIS A 49 -9.23 17.51 -1.63
C HIS A 49 -8.44 16.68 -0.63
N ASN A 50 -9.02 16.36 0.53
CA ASN A 50 -8.38 15.51 1.54
C ASN A 50 -8.11 14.09 1.01
N LEU A 51 -9.04 13.48 0.28
CA LEU A 51 -8.84 12.16 -0.33
C LEU A 51 -7.70 12.18 -1.35
N THR A 52 -7.62 13.22 -2.17
CA THR A 52 -6.57 13.38 -3.18
C THR A 52 -5.19 13.53 -2.52
N GLY A 53 -5.08 14.37 -1.47
CA GLY A 53 -3.86 14.50 -0.68
C GLY A 53 -3.43 13.16 -0.05
N HIS A 54 -4.36 12.48 0.61
CA HIS A 54 -4.07 11.18 1.23
C HIS A 54 -3.71 10.08 0.25
N LEU A 55 -4.30 10.07 -0.97
CA LEU A 55 -3.91 9.13 -2.02
C LEU A 55 -2.48 9.37 -2.48
N HIS A 56 -2.09 10.63 -2.69
CA HIS A 56 -0.71 10.98 -3.01
C HIS A 56 0.27 10.53 -1.92
N ASP A 57 -0.02 10.82 -0.65
CA ASP A 57 0.82 10.38 0.48
C ASP A 57 0.92 8.84 0.54
N THR A 58 -0.18 8.14 0.25
CA THR A 58 -0.24 6.67 0.28
C THR A 58 0.55 6.06 -0.87
N ASP A 59 0.48 6.62 -2.07
CA ASP A 59 1.26 6.18 -3.22
C ASP A 59 2.77 6.34 -2.96
N GLU A 60 3.18 7.44 -2.32
CA GLU A 60 4.57 7.65 -1.89
C GLU A 60 5.00 6.62 -0.83
N GLN A 61 4.16 6.38 0.19
CA GLN A 61 4.43 5.40 1.25
C GLN A 61 4.52 3.96 0.71
N LEU A 62 3.58 3.55 -0.14
CA LEU A 62 3.59 2.22 -0.77
C LEU A 62 4.83 2.07 -1.66
N THR A 63 5.16 3.07 -2.48
CA THR A 63 6.35 3.04 -3.34
C THR A 63 7.62 2.90 -2.50
N SER A 64 7.74 3.68 -1.41
CA SER A 64 8.85 3.61 -0.47
C SER A 64 8.94 2.23 0.22
N ALA A 65 7.82 1.69 0.70
CA ALA A 65 7.78 0.37 1.33
C ALA A 65 8.18 -0.75 0.36
N TYR A 66 7.72 -0.69 -0.90
CA TYR A 66 8.14 -1.63 -1.95
C TYR A 66 9.63 -1.54 -2.27
N GLN A 67 10.16 -0.32 -2.38
CA GLN A 67 11.60 -0.11 -2.61
C GLN A 67 12.44 -0.64 -1.46
N ALA A 68 12.05 -0.36 -0.22
CA ALA A 68 12.72 -0.87 0.98
C ALA A 68 12.70 -2.40 1.05
N LEU A 69 11.56 -3.03 0.71
CA LEU A 69 11.45 -4.49 0.64
C LEU A 69 12.34 -5.08 -0.46
N GLN A 70 12.37 -4.48 -1.65
CA GLN A 70 13.22 -4.89 -2.76
C GLN A 70 14.71 -4.76 -2.40
N GLU A 71 15.08 -3.69 -1.70
CA GLU A 71 16.44 -3.48 -1.21
C GLU A 71 16.84 -4.57 -0.21
N THR A 72 16.01 -4.84 0.79
CA THR A 72 16.24 -5.94 1.75
C THR A 72 16.37 -7.29 1.04
N GLN A 73 15.47 -7.59 0.10
CA GLN A 73 15.51 -8.82 -0.70
C GLN A 73 16.80 -8.95 -1.52
N SER A 74 17.34 -7.85 -2.03
CA SER A 74 18.59 -7.86 -2.78
C SER A 74 19.81 -8.14 -1.89
N LYS A 75 19.73 -7.83 -0.58
CA LYS A 75 20.80 -8.04 0.39
C LYS A 75 20.83 -9.47 0.95
N LEU A 76 19.69 -10.17 0.98
CA LEU A 76 19.58 -11.53 1.54
C LEU A 76 20.57 -12.54 0.92
N PRO A 77 20.72 -12.67 -0.42
CA PRO A 77 21.68 -13.61 -1.00
C PRO A 77 23.14 -13.28 -0.63
N GLY A 78 23.45 -11.99 -0.48
CA GLY A 78 24.77 -11.55 -0.02
C GLY A 78 25.03 -11.96 1.43
N ALA A 79 24.06 -11.70 2.32
CA ALA A 79 24.16 -12.09 3.72
C ALA A 79 24.21 -13.62 3.92
N GLU A 80 23.47 -14.40 3.13
CA GLU A 80 23.56 -15.87 3.13
C GLU A 80 24.94 -16.37 2.68
N ALA A 81 25.53 -15.74 1.66
CA ALA A 81 26.86 -16.05 1.19
C ALA A 81 27.93 -15.67 2.24
N GLU A 82 27.81 -14.52 2.89
CA GLU A 82 28.69 -14.08 3.98
C GLU A 82 28.62 -15.05 5.17
N LEU A 83 27.41 -15.47 5.58
CA LEU A 83 27.25 -16.48 6.64
C LEU A 83 27.94 -17.78 6.27
N ARG A 84 27.75 -18.26 5.03
CA ARG A 84 28.40 -19.49 4.56
C ARG A 84 29.93 -19.36 4.58
N GLN A 85 30.46 -18.24 4.07
CA GLN A 85 31.89 -17.97 4.08
C GLN A 85 32.45 -17.91 5.51
N ALA A 86 31.71 -17.28 6.44
CA ALA A 86 32.10 -17.20 7.84
C ALA A 86 32.07 -18.58 8.52
N GLN A 87 31.10 -19.44 8.21
CA GLN A 87 31.02 -20.81 8.70
C GLN A 87 32.15 -21.70 8.15
N ASP A 88 32.48 -21.55 6.86
CA ASP A 88 33.60 -22.27 6.24
C ASP A 88 34.93 -21.84 6.90
N ALA A 89 35.12 -20.54 7.13
CA ALA A 89 36.29 -20.00 7.83
C ALA A 89 36.35 -20.44 9.31
N GLU A 90 35.21 -20.55 9.99
CA GLU A 90 35.11 -21.10 11.34
C GLU A 90 35.56 -22.56 11.37
N ALA A 91 35.06 -23.39 10.44
CA ALA A 91 35.43 -24.79 10.34
C ALA A 91 36.93 -24.97 10.08
N GLU A 92 37.51 -24.17 9.17
CA GLU A 92 38.94 -24.16 8.89
C GLU A 92 39.75 -23.75 10.13
N ALA A 93 39.35 -22.69 10.83
CA ALA A 93 40.04 -22.21 12.02
C ALA A 93 39.98 -23.22 13.18
N ILE A 94 38.87 -23.95 13.34
CA ILE A 94 38.75 -25.04 14.33
C ILE A 94 39.67 -26.22 13.95
N ALA A 95 39.77 -26.55 12.66
CA ALA A 95 40.69 -27.59 12.20
C ALA A 95 42.17 -27.18 12.44
N ASP A 96 42.52 -25.92 12.21
CA ASP A 96 43.82 -25.34 12.57
C ASP A 96 44.12 -25.44 14.06
N GLU A 97 43.16 -25.05 14.91
CA GLU A 97 43.27 -25.15 16.37
C GLU A 97 43.54 -26.60 16.81
N GLN A 98 42.83 -27.58 16.25
CA GLN A 98 43.05 -29.00 16.53
C GLN A 98 44.43 -29.47 16.07
N ARG A 99 44.87 -29.08 14.87
CA ARG A 99 46.22 -29.40 14.37
C ARG A 99 47.31 -28.84 15.28
N ALA A 100 47.17 -27.59 15.71
CA ALA A 100 48.13 -26.94 16.60
C ALA A 100 48.15 -27.59 17.99
N ARG A 101 47.00 -28.01 18.53
CA ARG A 101 46.94 -28.78 19.78
C ARG A 101 47.69 -30.11 19.67
N THR A 102 47.47 -30.87 18.59
CA THR A 102 48.20 -32.10 18.33
C THR A 102 49.70 -31.86 18.19
N ALA A 103 50.12 -30.75 17.57
CA ALA A 103 51.53 -30.38 17.47
C ALA A 103 52.17 -30.16 18.84
N VAL A 104 51.46 -29.50 19.77
CA VAL A 104 51.91 -29.34 21.16
C VAL A 104 52.08 -30.70 21.86
N GLU A 105 51.13 -31.62 21.69
CA GLU A 105 51.23 -32.97 22.27
C GLU A 105 52.43 -33.75 21.70
N VAL A 106 52.67 -33.65 20.40
CA VAL A 106 53.83 -34.27 19.73
C VAL A 106 55.14 -33.67 20.25
N ALA A 107 55.23 -32.34 20.35
CA ALA A 107 56.42 -31.66 20.87
C ALA A 107 56.69 -32.05 22.33
N GLN A 108 55.66 -32.11 23.17
CA GLN A 108 55.77 -32.60 24.56
C GLN A 108 56.26 -34.05 24.63
N ALA A 109 55.74 -34.93 23.77
CA ALA A 109 56.15 -36.33 23.74
C ALA A 109 57.59 -36.52 23.22
N ARG A 110 58.05 -35.65 22.30
CA ARG A 110 59.45 -35.62 21.84
C ARG A 110 60.38 -35.15 22.95
N GLU A 111 60.04 -34.05 23.61
CA GLU A 111 60.79 -33.52 24.75
C GLU A 111 60.89 -34.56 25.88
N GLY A 112 59.78 -35.23 26.22
CA GLY A 112 59.76 -36.29 27.22
C GLY A 112 60.70 -37.45 26.87
N ARG A 113 60.62 -37.97 25.64
CA ARG A 113 61.54 -39.03 25.17
C ARG A 113 63.00 -38.61 25.22
N ALA A 114 63.33 -37.39 24.77
CA ALA A 114 64.70 -36.90 24.82
C ALA A 114 65.24 -36.77 26.26
N ARG A 115 64.38 -36.42 27.22
CA ARG A 115 64.75 -36.41 28.65
C ARG A 115 65.03 -37.81 29.19
N ASP A 116 64.17 -38.76 28.86
CA ASP A 116 64.32 -40.16 29.30
C ASP A 116 65.59 -40.78 28.71
N GLU A 117 65.86 -40.55 27.42
CA GLU A 117 67.09 -40.98 26.75
C GLU A 117 68.35 -40.35 27.38
N LEU A 118 68.31 -39.05 27.70
CA LEU A 118 69.41 -38.37 28.39
C LEU A 118 69.66 -38.96 29.78
N ALA A 119 68.60 -39.25 30.54
CA ALA A 119 68.72 -39.88 31.86
C ALA A 119 69.35 -41.28 31.78
N ALA A 120 68.94 -42.10 30.81
CA ALA A 120 69.54 -43.42 30.58
C ALA A 120 71.03 -43.32 30.19
N THR A 121 71.40 -42.35 29.35
CA THR A 121 72.82 -42.09 29.02
C THR A 121 73.63 -41.70 30.25
N ILE A 122 73.08 -40.83 31.12
CA ILE A 122 73.75 -40.42 32.36
C ILE A 122 73.97 -41.63 33.28
N GLU A 123 72.97 -42.49 33.45
CA GLU A 123 73.09 -43.71 34.26
C GLU A 123 74.15 -44.66 33.70
N SER A 124 74.20 -44.86 32.38
CA SER A 124 75.22 -45.67 31.71
C SER A 124 76.64 -45.11 31.91
N ILE A 125 76.80 -43.79 31.86
CA ILE A 125 78.07 -43.12 32.15
C ILE A 125 78.49 -43.34 33.60
N GLU A 126 77.57 -43.24 34.56
CA GLU A 126 77.85 -43.47 35.98
C GLU A 126 78.25 -44.92 36.27
N SER A 127 77.50 -45.89 35.73
CA SER A 127 77.83 -47.31 35.84
C SER A 127 79.21 -47.61 35.24
N SER A 128 79.48 -47.11 34.04
CA SER A 128 80.79 -47.30 33.38
C SER A 128 81.94 -46.71 34.20
N ARG A 129 81.74 -45.54 34.84
CA ARG A 129 82.73 -44.94 35.74
C ARG A 129 82.97 -45.79 36.99
N GLN A 130 81.91 -46.35 37.58
CA GLN A 130 82.03 -47.24 38.74
C GLN A 130 82.78 -48.52 38.39
N ASP A 131 82.54 -49.09 37.20
CA ASP A 131 83.24 -50.28 36.75
C ASP A 131 84.73 -50.01 36.52
N VAL A 132 85.08 -48.87 35.89
CA VAL A 132 86.47 -48.42 35.75
C VAL A 132 87.12 -48.20 37.13
N ALA A 133 86.40 -47.60 38.09
CA ALA A 133 86.90 -47.36 39.44
C ALA A 133 87.11 -48.67 40.24
N ARG A 134 86.17 -49.63 40.15
CA ARG A 134 86.28 -50.94 40.79
C ARG A 134 87.47 -51.71 40.25
N PHE A 135 87.63 -51.71 38.93
CA PHE A 135 88.77 -52.34 38.27
C PHE A 135 90.10 -51.70 38.71
N ALA A 136 90.20 -50.37 38.70
CA ALA A 136 91.39 -49.67 39.16
C ALA A 136 91.70 -49.96 40.63
N ALA A 137 90.68 -50.01 41.50
CA ALA A 137 90.84 -50.37 42.90
C ALA A 137 91.33 -51.81 43.08
N GLN A 138 90.84 -52.76 42.27
CA GLN A 138 91.27 -54.15 42.32
C GLN A 138 92.73 -54.32 41.90
N ILE A 139 93.17 -53.69 40.79
CA ILE A 139 94.60 -53.65 40.41
C ILE A 139 95.47 -53.07 41.54
N TYR A 140 94.98 -52.04 42.22
CA TYR A 140 95.72 -51.38 43.29
C TYR A 140 95.80 -52.26 44.56
N GLN A 141 94.74 -52.99 44.89
CA GLN A 141 94.64 -53.84 46.08
C GLN A 141 95.35 -55.20 45.93
N GLU A 142 95.39 -55.78 44.72
CA GLU A 142 95.95 -57.10 44.46
C GLU A 142 97.48 -57.12 44.19
N GLN A 143 98.20 -56.04 44.53
CA GLN A 143 99.67 -55.82 44.41
C GLN A 143 100.13 -55.00 43.19
N GLY A 144 99.98 -53.67 43.27
CA GLY A 144 100.91 -52.69 42.69
C GLY A 144 101.38 -52.92 41.25
N GLY A 145 100.47 -53.16 40.30
CA GLY A 145 100.69 -53.03 38.84
C GLY A 145 101.77 -53.91 38.17
N ILE A 146 102.58 -54.66 38.94
CA ILE A 146 103.70 -55.48 38.46
C ILE A 146 103.42 -56.98 38.67
N GLY A 147 102.34 -57.34 39.39
CA GLY A 147 101.94 -58.73 39.64
C GLY A 147 101.69 -59.54 38.36
N GLU A 148 101.09 -58.94 37.32
CA GLU A 148 100.84 -59.65 36.05
C GLU A 148 102.12 -59.89 35.24
N LEU A 149 103.07 -58.95 35.26
CA LEU A 149 104.37 -59.14 34.61
C LEU A 149 105.22 -60.19 35.36
N ALA A 150 105.11 -60.24 36.70
CA ALA A 150 105.73 -61.27 37.54
C ALA A 150 105.12 -62.66 37.28
N ILE A 151 103.79 -62.74 37.13
CA ILE A 151 103.06 -63.97 36.79
C ILE A 151 103.40 -64.47 35.37
N ALA A 152 103.63 -63.56 34.40
CA ALA A 152 104.11 -63.93 33.07
C ALA A 152 105.56 -64.44 33.09
N MET A 153 106.41 -63.92 34.00
CA MET A 153 107.78 -64.40 34.21
C MET A 153 107.88 -65.71 35.01
N GLU A 154 106.79 -66.12 35.69
CA GLU A 154 106.70 -67.38 36.45
C GLU A 154 106.09 -68.54 35.64
N ALA A 155 105.74 -68.32 34.37
CA ALA A 155 105.25 -69.37 33.49
C ALA A 155 106.35 -70.41 33.20
N THR A 156 106.18 -71.63 33.71
CA THR A 156 107.16 -72.72 33.56
C THR A 156 107.18 -73.39 32.19
N THR A 157 106.18 -73.14 31.33
CA THR A 157 106.07 -73.76 30.00
C THR A 157 105.77 -72.75 28.89
N PRO A 158 106.29 -72.96 27.65
CA PRO A 158 106.06 -72.05 26.53
C PRO A 158 104.58 -71.88 26.12
N GLN A 159 103.77 -72.92 26.31
CA GLN A 159 102.34 -72.91 25.98
C GLN A 159 101.55 -72.01 26.95
N GLU A 160 101.85 -72.14 28.24
CA GLU A 160 101.17 -71.40 29.31
C GLU A 160 101.47 -69.89 29.26
N PHE A 161 102.68 -69.52 28.81
CA PHE A 161 103.01 -68.12 28.54
C PHE A 161 102.16 -67.53 27.40
N ALA A 162 101.96 -68.27 26.31
CA ALA A 162 101.15 -67.81 25.18
C ALA A 162 99.67 -67.65 25.54
N ASP A 163 99.10 -68.58 26.32
CA ASP A 163 97.72 -68.51 26.79
C ASP A 163 97.50 -67.30 27.72
N ARG A 164 98.45 -67.02 28.63
CA ARG A 164 98.40 -65.84 29.51
C ARG A 164 98.53 -64.53 28.72
N LEU A 165 99.39 -64.47 27.71
CA LEU A 165 99.54 -63.30 26.86
C LEU A 165 98.24 -63.00 26.08
N ALA A 166 97.56 -64.02 25.56
CA ALA A 166 96.27 -63.87 24.90
C ALA A 166 95.17 -63.38 25.85
N LEU A 167 95.20 -63.84 27.11
CA LEU A 167 94.28 -63.40 28.16
C LEU A 167 94.50 -61.93 28.52
N VAL A 168 95.76 -61.49 28.66
CA VAL A 168 96.12 -60.09 28.89
C VAL A 168 95.68 -59.20 27.73
N ASP A 169 95.91 -59.63 26.49
CA ASP A 169 95.50 -58.88 25.29
C ASP A 169 93.97 -58.70 25.26
N THR A 170 93.23 -59.77 25.55
CA THR A 170 91.75 -59.72 25.63
C THR A 170 91.26 -58.77 26.73
N VAL A 171 91.90 -58.78 27.91
CA VAL A 171 91.56 -57.88 29.02
C VAL A 171 91.84 -56.42 28.63
N MET A 172 92.99 -56.15 27.99
CA MET A 172 93.36 -54.81 27.51
C MET A 172 92.41 -54.31 26.42
N ASP A 173 91.99 -55.16 25.48
CA ASP A 173 91.00 -54.84 24.44
C ASP A 173 89.63 -54.51 25.05
N VAL A 174 89.16 -55.31 26.00
CA VAL A 174 87.92 -55.02 26.74
C VAL A 174 88.06 -53.68 27.45
N GLN A 175 89.20 -53.40 28.07
CA GLN A 175 89.45 -52.15 28.79
C GLN A 175 89.49 -50.92 27.87
N HIS A 176 90.18 -51.02 26.72
CA HIS A 176 90.19 -49.97 25.70
C HIS A 176 88.79 -49.73 25.13
N GLY A 177 88.03 -50.82 24.93
CA GLY A 177 86.63 -50.77 24.52
C GLY A 177 85.74 -50.02 25.52
N GLN A 178 85.92 -50.23 26.83
CA GLN A 178 85.13 -49.52 27.86
C GLN A 178 85.47 -48.02 27.95
N ILE A 179 86.75 -47.66 27.83
CA ILE A 179 87.16 -46.24 27.77
C ILE A 179 86.58 -45.58 26.52
N GLY A 180 86.66 -46.26 25.37
CA GLY A 180 86.06 -45.81 24.11
C GLY A 180 84.56 -45.55 24.26
N ARG A 181 83.80 -46.53 24.79
CA ARG A 181 82.36 -46.41 25.05
C ARG A 181 82.04 -45.24 25.98
N LEU A 182 82.81 -45.04 27.06
CA LEU A 182 82.62 -43.91 27.97
C LEU A 182 82.86 -42.57 27.28
N THR A 183 83.86 -42.46 26.41
CA THR A 183 84.11 -41.23 25.64
C THR A 183 82.97 -40.94 24.65
N THR A 184 82.48 -41.97 23.95
CA THR A 184 81.31 -41.87 23.07
C THR A 184 80.06 -41.45 23.84
N ALA A 185 79.75 -42.12 24.96
CA ALA A 185 78.59 -41.80 25.79
C ALA A 185 78.64 -40.36 26.33
N LYS A 186 79.82 -39.85 26.70
CA LYS A 186 79.99 -38.44 27.11
C LYS A 186 79.71 -37.48 25.94
N ALA A 187 80.12 -37.81 24.72
CA ALA A 187 79.81 -37.01 23.54
C ALA A 187 78.31 -37.04 23.22
N ASP A 188 77.70 -38.23 23.29
CA ASP A 188 76.25 -38.42 23.09
C ASP A 188 75.44 -37.62 24.11
N LYS A 189 75.84 -37.60 25.39
CA LYS A 189 75.21 -36.78 26.42
C LYS A 189 75.18 -35.30 26.03
N VAL A 190 76.30 -34.74 25.58
CA VAL A 190 76.38 -33.32 25.19
C VAL A 190 75.48 -33.04 23.98
N ALA A 191 75.43 -33.96 23.01
CA ALA A 191 74.53 -33.85 21.87
C ALA A 191 73.05 -33.94 22.28
N GLN A 192 72.71 -34.85 23.20
CA GLN A 192 71.36 -35.00 23.75
C GLN A 192 70.92 -33.78 24.57
N GLU A 193 71.83 -33.15 25.34
CA GLU A 193 71.54 -31.89 26.05
C GLU A 193 71.21 -30.75 25.08
N ALA A 194 71.97 -30.62 23.99
CA ALA A 194 71.69 -29.63 22.96
C ALA A 194 70.36 -29.91 22.23
N LEU A 195 70.06 -31.17 21.93
CA LEU A 195 68.78 -31.59 21.35
C LEU A 195 67.61 -31.28 22.28
N LEU A 196 67.74 -31.56 23.58
CA LEU A 196 66.69 -31.27 24.56
C LEU A 196 66.37 -29.78 24.61
N GLU A 197 67.39 -28.92 24.54
CA GLU A 197 67.18 -27.48 24.51
C GLU A 197 66.47 -27.03 23.23
N ALA A 198 66.84 -27.59 22.07
CA ALA A 198 66.13 -27.33 20.81
C ALA A 198 64.65 -27.78 20.88
N LEU A 199 64.37 -28.94 21.47
CA LEU A 199 63.00 -29.46 21.63
C LEU A 199 62.16 -28.63 22.61
N ARG A 200 62.78 -28.00 23.61
CA ARG A 200 62.09 -27.04 24.49
C ARG A 200 61.64 -25.82 23.72
N VAL A 201 62.49 -25.27 22.86
CA VAL A 201 62.14 -24.14 21.99
C VAL A 201 61.04 -24.55 21.01
N GLU A 202 61.14 -25.72 20.34
CA GLU A 202 60.09 -26.23 19.43
C GLU A 202 58.73 -26.35 20.14
N LYS A 203 58.73 -26.78 21.40
CA LYS A 203 57.50 -26.86 22.21
C LYS A 203 56.94 -25.48 22.55
N GLU A 204 57.77 -24.51 22.93
CA GLU A 204 57.33 -23.15 23.22
C GLU A 204 56.73 -22.49 21.96
N GLU A 205 57.36 -22.69 20.80
CA GLU A 205 56.84 -22.25 19.50
C GLU A 205 55.50 -22.91 19.19
N ALA A 206 55.38 -24.24 19.34
CA ALA A 206 54.12 -24.96 19.14
C ALA A 206 53.02 -24.47 20.10
N GLN A 207 53.36 -24.12 21.35
CA GLN A 207 52.42 -23.56 22.32
C GLN A 207 51.94 -22.16 21.90
N ALA A 208 52.84 -21.31 21.42
CA ALA A 208 52.49 -19.98 20.90
C ALA A 208 51.58 -20.09 19.66
N GLU A 209 51.90 -21.00 18.74
CA GLU A 209 51.06 -21.29 17.56
C GLU A 209 49.67 -21.81 17.96
N ALA A 210 49.58 -22.70 18.95
CA ALA A 210 48.30 -23.20 19.44
C ALA A 210 47.45 -22.10 20.09
N GLN A 211 48.06 -21.18 20.84
CA GLN A 211 47.36 -20.02 21.39
C GLN A 211 46.87 -19.08 20.28
N ALA A 212 47.70 -18.82 19.26
CA ALA A 212 47.31 -18.02 18.11
C ALA A 212 46.19 -18.67 17.30
N ALA A 213 46.23 -20.00 17.12
CA ALA A 213 45.17 -20.77 16.46
C ALA A 213 43.85 -20.73 17.25
N LEU A 214 43.90 -20.83 18.59
CA LEU A 214 42.73 -20.68 19.45
C LEU A 214 42.07 -19.30 19.29
N GLN A 215 42.88 -18.22 19.26
CA GLN A 215 42.34 -16.87 19.04
C GLN A 215 41.69 -16.75 17.65
N ARG A 216 42.35 -17.24 16.59
CA ARG A 216 41.78 -17.28 15.24
C ARG A 216 40.44 -18.03 15.18
N ALA A 217 40.33 -19.16 15.87
CA ALA A 217 39.09 -19.93 15.97
C ALA A 217 37.99 -19.18 16.74
N SER A 218 38.35 -18.50 17.83
CA SER A 218 37.41 -17.64 18.57
C SER A 218 36.88 -16.50 17.70
N ASP A 219 37.76 -15.79 17.00
CA ASP A 219 37.38 -14.68 16.11
C ASP A 219 36.55 -15.15 14.92
N ALA A 220 36.81 -16.36 14.41
CA ALA A 220 35.99 -16.95 13.35
C ALA A 220 34.58 -17.32 13.84
N ARG A 221 34.45 -17.87 15.06
CA ARG A 221 33.15 -18.14 15.70
C ARG A 221 32.33 -16.88 15.89
N VAL A 222 32.94 -15.80 16.38
CA VAL A 222 32.27 -14.50 16.54
C VAL A 222 31.78 -13.99 15.18
N ARG A 223 32.62 -14.02 14.15
CA ARG A 223 32.21 -13.61 12.79
C ARG A 223 31.05 -14.43 12.22
N ALA A 224 31.06 -15.76 12.41
CA ALA A 224 29.97 -16.61 11.97
C ALA A 224 28.66 -16.32 12.71
N HIS A 225 28.75 -16.07 14.03
CA HIS A 225 27.61 -15.65 14.83
C HIS A 225 27.06 -14.28 14.39
N ASP A 226 27.93 -13.29 14.19
CA ASP A 226 27.52 -11.95 13.77
C ASP A 226 26.88 -11.95 12.37
N ALA A 227 27.44 -12.74 11.44
CA ALA A 227 26.84 -12.95 10.12
C ALA A 227 25.44 -13.59 10.21
N LYS A 228 25.25 -14.53 11.14
CA LYS A 228 23.94 -15.13 11.40
C LYS A 228 22.96 -14.10 11.96
N GLN A 229 23.38 -13.28 12.93
CA GLN A 229 22.55 -12.22 13.48
C GLN A 229 22.16 -11.18 12.42
N ALA A 230 23.06 -10.85 11.51
CA ALA A 230 22.77 -9.96 10.40
C ALA A 230 21.70 -10.55 9.47
N LEU A 231 21.76 -11.85 9.18
CA LEU A 231 20.74 -12.55 8.38
C LEU A 231 19.38 -12.57 9.11
N ASP A 232 19.37 -12.89 10.41
CA ASP A 232 18.15 -12.90 11.23
C ASP A 232 17.53 -11.49 11.29
N TYR A 233 18.36 -10.44 11.39
CA TYR A 233 17.91 -9.05 11.33
C TYR A 233 17.27 -8.70 9.97
N LEU A 234 17.88 -9.10 8.86
CA LEU A 234 17.32 -8.88 7.52
C LEU A 234 15.99 -9.63 7.33
N ALA A 235 15.88 -10.85 7.84
CA ALA A 235 14.63 -11.63 7.81
C ALA A 235 13.52 -10.96 8.64
N ALA A 236 13.85 -10.48 9.84
CA ALA A 236 12.91 -9.73 10.67
C ALA A 236 12.49 -8.41 10.01
N GLN A 237 13.43 -7.69 9.38
CA GLN A 237 13.15 -6.48 8.62
C GLN A 237 12.21 -6.75 7.44
N GLN A 238 12.46 -7.81 6.68
CA GLN A 238 11.58 -8.23 5.57
C GLN A 238 10.16 -8.52 6.06
N GLN A 239 10.02 -9.22 7.19
CA GLN A 239 8.72 -9.54 7.77
C GLN A 239 7.99 -8.28 8.23
N ALA A 240 8.68 -7.36 8.89
CA ALA A 240 8.11 -6.08 9.32
C ALA A 240 7.68 -5.21 8.11
N GLN A 241 8.52 -5.10 7.09
CA GLN A 241 8.21 -4.39 5.85
C GLN A 241 7.00 -5.00 5.13
N THR A 242 6.88 -6.33 5.12
CA THR A 242 5.73 -7.02 4.52
C THR A 242 4.45 -6.77 5.32
N ALA A 243 4.51 -6.81 6.65
CA ALA A 243 3.35 -6.53 7.50
C ALA A 243 2.87 -5.07 7.38
N GLU A 244 3.81 -4.12 7.31
CA GLU A 244 3.52 -2.71 7.06
C GLU A 244 2.85 -2.52 5.71
N LEU A 245 3.37 -3.16 4.66
CA LEU A 245 2.80 -3.11 3.31
C LEU A 245 1.35 -3.64 3.27
N GLU A 246 1.08 -4.77 3.92
CA GLU A 246 -0.27 -5.33 4.00
C GLU A 246 -1.23 -4.42 4.80
N THR A 247 -0.73 -3.80 5.88
CA THR A 247 -1.50 -2.82 6.67
C THR A 247 -1.85 -1.59 5.83
N GLN A 248 -0.89 -1.04 5.08
CA GLN A 248 -1.09 0.10 4.19
C GLN A 248 -2.08 -0.23 3.06
N LYS A 249 -1.96 -1.41 2.44
CA LYS A 249 -2.93 -1.87 1.43
C LYS A 249 -4.33 -1.97 2.00
N ALA A 250 -4.50 -2.58 3.17
CA ALA A 250 -5.79 -2.71 3.83
C ALA A 250 -6.41 -1.34 4.16
N ALA A 251 -5.61 -0.41 4.69
CA ALA A 251 -6.05 0.96 4.97
C ALA A 251 -6.46 1.70 3.69
N THR A 252 -5.70 1.52 2.60
CA THR A 252 -6.01 2.10 1.28
C THR A 252 -7.31 1.55 0.73
N GLN A 253 -7.51 0.24 0.80
CA GLN A 253 -8.74 -0.41 0.35
C GLN A 253 -9.95 0.09 1.13
N GLN A 254 -9.85 0.17 2.46
CA GLN A 254 -10.94 0.69 3.29
C GLN A 254 -11.32 2.13 2.93
N ARG A 255 -10.33 2.98 2.62
CA ARG A 255 -10.57 4.36 2.18
C ARG A 255 -11.24 4.40 0.80
N LEU A 256 -10.85 3.53 -0.13
CA LEU A 256 -11.50 3.41 -1.44
C LEU A 256 -12.97 3.02 -1.28
N ASP A 257 -13.27 2.02 -0.43
CA ASP A 257 -14.62 1.56 -0.17
C ASP A 257 -15.47 2.67 0.48
N GLN A 258 -14.89 3.43 1.41
CA GLN A 258 -15.55 4.58 2.04
C GLN A 258 -15.84 5.69 1.02
N ALA A 259 -14.88 6.02 0.15
CA ALA A 259 -15.06 7.03 -0.88
C ALA A 259 -16.13 6.64 -1.91
N GLN A 260 -16.22 5.36 -2.28
CA GLN A 260 -17.28 4.83 -3.13
C GLN A 260 -18.67 4.95 -2.48
N SER A 261 -18.78 4.57 -1.20
CA SER A 261 -20.02 4.71 -0.44
C SER A 261 -20.47 6.17 -0.33
N ASP A 262 -19.53 7.08 -0.08
CA ASP A 262 -19.81 8.52 -0.03
C ASP A 262 -20.25 9.07 -1.40
N GLN A 263 -19.64 8.58 -2.50
CA GLN A 263 -20.05 8.92 -3.87
C GLN A 263 -21.48 8.44 -4.17
N ASP A 264 -21.80 7.19 -3.86
CA ASP A 264 -23.14 6.61 -4.06
C ASP A 264 -24.20 7.38 -3.27
N ARG A 265 -23.88 7.78 -2.04
CA ARG A 265 -24.75 8.59 -1.19
C ARG A 265 -24.99 9.97 -1.78
N LEU A 266 -23.94 10.67 -2.23
CA LEU A 266 -24.07 11.98 -2.86
C LEU A 266 -24.88 11.89 -4.16
N GLU A 267 -24.71 10.84 -4.96
CA GLU A 267 -25.52 10.62 -6.16
C GLU A 267 -27.01 10.42 -5.81
N ALA A 268 -27.30 9.69 -4.73
CA ALA A 268 -28.67 9.52 -4.23
C ALA A 268 -29.26 10.85 -3.74
N ASP A 269 -28.51 11.63 -2.98
CA ASP A 269 -28.93 12.94 -2.46
C ASP A 269 -29.20 13.92 -3.62
N LEU A 270 -28.32 13.97 -4.63
CA LEU A 270 -28.53 14.80 -5.83
C LEU A 270 -29.77 14.40 -6.63
N LYS A 271 -30.03 13.10 -6.78
CA LYS A 271 -31.26 12.61 -7.43
C LYS A 271 -32.50 13.04 -6.64
N GLU A 272 -32.44 12.99 -5.32
CA GLU A 272 -33.55 13.38 -4.46
C GLU A 272 -33.81 14.90 -4.53
N ILE A 273 -32.77 15.71 -4.49
CA ILE A 273 -32.86 17.17 -4.70
C ILE A 273 -33.50 17.47 -6.06
N ALA A 274 -33.02 16.84 -7.14
CA ALA A 274 -33.58 17.05 -8.48
C ALA A 274 -35.06 16.64 -8.58
N ARG A 275 -35.47 15.57 -7.88
CA ARG A 275 -36.90 15.18 -7.79
C ARG A 275 -37.71 16.22 -7.04
N GLN A 276 -37.22 16.71 -5.91
CA GLN A 276 -37.88 17.74 -5.12
C GLN A 276 -38.05 19.03 -5.94
N GLU A 277 -37.01 19.45 -6.66
CA GLU A 277 -37.06 20.59 -7.58
C GLU A 277 -38.13 20.39 -8.66
N HIS A 278 -38.18 19.21 -9.29
CA HIS A 278 -39.19 18.91 -10.31
C HIS A 278 -40.62 18.88 -9.75
N ILE A 279 -40.84 18.33 -8.56
CA ILE A 279 -42.16 18.35 -7.88
C ILE A 279 -42.59 19.79 -7.61
N LEU A 280 -41.70 20.61 -7.04
CA LEU A 280 -41.97 22.02 -6.76
C LEU A 280 -42.25 22.81 -8.04
N GLU A 281 -41.53 22.54 -9.12
CA GLU A 281 -41.78 23.16 -10.43
C GLU A 281 -43.15 22.76 -10.98
N GLN A 282 -43.52 21.48 -10.91
CA GLN A 282 -44.85 21.02 -11.30
C GLN A 282 -45.96 21.66 -10.47
N GLU A 283 -45.77 21.79 -9.15
CA GLU A 283 -46.73 22.48 -8.28
C GLU A 283 -46.88 23.97 -8.64
N ARG A 284 -45.78 24.64 -8.97
CA ARG A 284 -45.79 26.04 -9.43
C ARG A 284 -46.52 26.20 -10.75
N LEU A 285 -46.25 25.33 -11.72
CA LEU A 285 -46.94 25.33 -13.01
C LEU A 285 -48.43 25.05 -12.82
N ALA A 286 -48.80 24.05 -12.02
CA ALA A 286 -50.20 23.73 -11.70
C ALA A 286 -50.91 24.90 -11.00
N LYS A 287 -50.24 25.61 -10.09
CA LYS A 287 -50.79 26.80 -9.44
C LYS A 287 -51.02 27.94 -10.44
N LEU A 288 -50.05 28.21 -11.32
CA LEU A 288 -50.17 29.22 -12.36
C LEU A 288 -51.31 28.88 -13.34
N GLU A 289 -51.46 27.62 -13.72
CA GLU A 289 -52.56 27.15 -14.56
C GLU A 289 -53.91 27.30 -13.87
N ARG A 290 -54.03 26.95 -12.59
CA ARG A 290 -55.25 27.16 -11.80
C ARG A 290 -55.61 28.63 -11.69
N GLU A 291 -54.63 29.51 -11.48
CA GLU A 291 -54.85 30.96 -11.45
C GLU A 291 -55.31 31.50 -12.81
N ARG A 292 -54.71 31.04 -13.91
CA ARG A 292 -55.15 31.37 -15.28
C ARG A 292 -56.56 30.88 -15.56
N GLN A 293 -56.88 29.63 -15.21
CA GLN A 293 -58.21 29.06 -15.36
C GLN A 293 -59.24 29.82 -14.53
N ALA A 294 -58.95 30.11 -13.27
CA ALA A 294 -59.81 30.91 -12.41
C ALA A 294 -60.02 32.33 -12.96
N LYS A 295 -58.99 32.94 -13.56
CA LYS A 295 -59.12 34.24 -14.22
C LYS A 295 -60.02 34.16 -15.45
N ILE A 296 -59.83 33.16 -16.31
CA ILE A 296 -60.68 32.92 -17.49
C ILE A 296 -62.13 32.66 -17.07
N GLU A 297 -62.36 31.86 -16.03
CA GLU A 297 -63.70 31.59 -15.50
C GLU A 297 -64.35 32.83 -14.90
N ARG A 298 -63.61 33.63 -14.13
CA ARG A 298 -64.10 34.92 -13.62
C ARG A 298 -64.43 35.90 -14.74
N GLU A 299 -63.60 35.97 -15.78
CA GLU A 299 -63.88 36.79 -16.97
C GLU A 299 -65.12 36.29 -17.73
N ARG A 300 -65.31 34.97 -17.85
CA ARG A 300 -66.52 34.37 -18.44
C ARG A 300 -67.76 34.66 -17.58
N GLN A 301 -67.69 34.49 -16.27
CA GLN A 301 -68.78 34.79 -15.35
C GLN A 301 -69.13 36.27 -15.38
N ALA A 302 -68.13 37.16 -15.35
CA ALA A 302 -68.33 38.60 -15.49
C ALA A 302 -68.94 38.96 -16.85
N LYS A 303 -68.56 38.27 -17.94
CA LYS A 303 -69.18 38.46 -19.26
C LYS A 303 -70.64 38.02 -19.26
N ILE A 304 -70.94 36.84 -18.72
CA ILE A 304 -72.32 36.32 -18.59
C ILE A 304 -73.15 37.26 -17.72
N GLU A 305 -72.60 37.76 -16.61
CA GLU A 305 -73.28 38.69 -15.72
C GLU A 305 -73.51 40.05 -16.38
N ARG A 306 -72.53 40.59 -17.10
CA ARG A 306 -72.69 41.80 -17.93
C ARG A 306 -73.74 41.61 -19.01
N GLU A 307 -73.77 40.47 -19.69
CA GLU A 307 -74.81 40.14 -20.68
C GLU A 307 -76.20 40.03 -20.03
N ARG A 308 -76.30 39.44 -18.83
CA ARG A 308 -77.55 39.38 -18.06
C ARG A 308 -78.00 40.77 -17.62
N GLN A 309 -77.11 41.59 -17.07
CA GLN A 309 -77.40 42.96 -16.67
C GLN A 309 -77.81 43.81 -17.88
N ALA A 310 -77.10 43.71 -19.00
CA ALA A 310 -77.46 44.38 -20.24
C ALA A 310 -78.81 43.90 -20.78
N LYS A 311 -79.16 42.61 -20.63
CA LYS A 311 -80.48 42.09 -21.00
C LYS A 311 -81.58 42.66 -20.09
N ILE A 312 -81.37 42.67 -18.78
CA ILE A 312 -82.30 43.28 -17.81
C ILE A 312 -82.47 44.78 -18.09
N GLU A 313 -81.39 45.49 -18.40
CA GLU A 313 -81.42 46.91 -18.71
C GLU A 313 -82.13 47.19 -20.05
N ARG A 314 -81.87 46.38 -21.09
CA ARG A 314 -82.63 46.43 -22.35
C ARG A 314 -84.11 46.13 -22.14
N GLU A 315 -84.46 45.15 -21.30
CA GLU A 315 -85.85 44.86 -20.96
C GLU A 315 -86.50 46.01 -20.19
N ARG A 316 -85.78 46.66 -19.26
CA ARG A 316 -86.24 47.86 -18.56
C ARG A 316 -86.42 49.05 -19.50
N GLN A 317 -85.46 49.29 -20.39
CA GLN A 317 -85.54 50.35 -21.40
C GLN A 317 -86.72 50.09 -22.35
N ALA A 318 -86.89 48.86 -22.84
CA ALA A 318 -88.04 48.48 -23.65
C ALA A 318 -89.38 48.62 -22.89
N LYS A 319 -89.40 48.34 -21.57
CA LYS A 319 -90.59 48.55 -20.74
C LYS A 319 -90.90 50.04 -20.56
N LEU A 320 -89.89 50.85 -20.26
CA LEU A 320 -89.99 52.32 -20.18
C LEU A 320 -90.41 52.93 -21.52
N GLU A 321 -89.90 52.44 -22.64
CA GLU A 321 -90.32 52.87 -23.98
C GLU A 321 -91.75 52.46 -24.27
N ARG A 322 -92.17 51.23 -23.92
CA ARG A 322 -93.58 50.82 -24.02
C ARG A 322 -94.49 51.65 -23.13
N GLU A 323 -94.04 52.02 -21.94
CA GLU A 323 -94.78 52.89 -21.02
C GLU A 323 -94.88 54.31 -21.57
N ARG A 324 -93.79 54.89 -22.08
CA ARG A 324 -93.81 56.18 -22.81
C ARG A 324 -94.65 56.12 -24.08
N GLN A 325 -94.64 55.00 -24.80
CA GLN A 325 -95.49 54.79 -25.97
C GLN A 325 -96.96 54.75 -25.53
N ALA A 326 -97.27 54.03 -24.46
CA ALA A 326 -98.61 53.95 -23.90
C ALA A 326 -99.08 55.30 -23.31
N GLU A 327 -98.20 56.08 -22.68
CA GLU A 327 -98.50 57.45 -22.24
C GLU A 327 -98.74 58.37 -23.42
N ARG A 328 -97.93 58.31 -24.48
CA ARG A 328 -98.18 59.04 -25.73
C ARG A 328 -99.49 58.63 -26.39
N ASP A 329 -99.81 57.33 -26.39
CA ASP A 329 -101.07 56.83 -26.94
C ASP A 329 -102.26 57.25 -26.05
N GLN A 330 -102.07 57.34 -24.72
CA GLN A 330 -103.07 57.86 -23.79
C GLN A 330 -103.24 59.38 -23.88
N GLU A 331 -102.18 60.15 -24.08
CA GLU A 331 -102.24 61.58 -24.37
C GLU A 331 -102.90 61.83 -25.71
N ALA A 332 -102.53 61.09 -26.77
CA ALA A 332 -103.20 61.14 -28.06
C ALA A 332 -104.68 60.73 -27.97
N ALA A 333 -105.04 59.81 -27.08
CA ALA A 333 -106.43 59.45 -26.79
C ALA A 333 -107.17 60.55 -26.02
N ARG A 334 -106.52 61.20 -25.03
CA ARG A 334 -107.08 62.36 -24.31
C ARG A 334 -107.23 63.58 -25.21
N GLU A 335 -106.29 63.83 -26.11
CA GLU A 335 -106.38 64.85 -27.15
C GLU A 335 -107.48 64.53 -28.16
N ARG A 336 -107.70 63.26 -28.53
CA ARG A 336 -108.85 62.83 -29.35
C ARG A 336 -110.20 62.97 -28.63
N ASP A 337 -110.27 62.73 -27.33
CA ASP A 337 -111.49 62.94 -26.54
C ASP A 337 -111.77 64.43 -26.27
N GLN A 338 -110.74 65.30 -26.21
CA GLN A 338 -110.93 66.75 -26.20
C GLN A 338 -111.26 67.34 -27.58
N ALA A 339 -110.75 66.76 -28.67
CA ALA A 339 -110.97 67.24 -30.03
C ALA A 339 -112.33 66.82 -30.65
N SER A 340 -113.09 65.91 -30.02
CA SER A 340 -114.37 65.41 -30.55
C SER A 340 -115.61 66.20 -30.10
N ARG A 341 -115.46 67.34 -29.41
CA ARG A 341 -116.58 68.20 -28.94
C ARG A 341 -116.90 69.45 -29.77
N SER A 342 -116.25 69.70 -30.91
CA SER A 342 -116.64 70.82 -31.80
C SER A 342 -116.12 70.64 -33.22
N ASN A 343 -117.01 70.24 -34.12
CA ASN A 343 -116.84 70.07 -35.58
C ASN A 343 -116.85 71.46 -36.29
N PRO A 344 -116.27 71.69 -37.50
CA PRO A 344 -116.70 71.06 -38.78
C PRO A 344 -115.60 70.85 -39.87
N ALA A 345 -115.98 70.24 -41.01
CA ALA A 345 -115.23 70.14 -42.30
C ALA A 345 -115.02 71.54 -42.99
N PRO A 346 -114.29 71.77 -44.12
CA PRO A 346 -113.77 70.86 -45.20
C PRO A 346 -112.39 71.22 -45.92
N ALA A 347 -111.92 70.32 -46.83
CA ALA A 347 -111.27 70.39 -48.19
C ALA A 347 -110.45 71.62 -48.74
N PRO A 348 -109.76 71.60 -49.93
CA PRO A 348 -108.88 70.62 -50.66
C PRO A 348 -107.63 71.21 -51.44
N ALA A 349 -106.82 70.32 -52.09
CA ALA A 349 -106.05 70.44 -53.38
C ALA A 349 -104.71 71.27 -53.45
N PRO A 350 -103.70 70.95 -54.35
CA PRO A 350 -103.86 70.49 -55.75
C PRO A 350 -102.90 69.39 -56.33
N ALA A 351 -103.33 68.83 -57.47
CA ALA A 351 -102.60 68.11 -58.53
C ALA A 351 -102.54 69.05 -59.80
N PRO A 352 -102.30 68.66 -61.08
CA PRO A 352 -101.92 67.37 -61.72
C PRO A 352 -100.96 67.47 -62.96
N ALA A 353 -100.66 66.35 -63.63
CA ALA A 353 -100.56 66.20 -65.10
C ALA A 353 -100.60 64.69 -65.50
N PRO A 354 -101.03 64.29 -66.73
CA PRO A 354 -101.97 63.17 -66.94
C PRO A 354 -101.47 61.93 -67.71
N ALA A 355 -102.35 60.91 -67.73
CA ALA A 355 -102.30 59.57 -68.34
C ALA A 355 -102.49 59.54 -69.89
N PRO A 356 -102.45 58.34 -70.55
CA PRO A 356 -103.65 57.47 -70.74
C PRO A 356 -103.28 55.95 -70.74
N ALA A 357 -104.11 54.90 -70.83
CA ALA A 357 -105.52 54.53 -70.62
C ALA A 357 -105.58 52.95 -70.73
N PRO A 358 -106.61 52.25 -70.20
CA PRO A 358 -106.66 50.79 -69.92
C PRO A 358 -107.50 50.00 -70.97
N PRO A 359 -107.74 48.65 -70.88
CA PRO A 359 -108.83 48.03 -70.06
C PRO A 359 -108.61 46.52 -69.68
N PRO A 360 -109.59 45.67 -69.27
CA PRO A 360 -110.40 45.69 -68.04
C PRO A 360 -110.59 44.33 -67.27
N VAL A 361 -111.03 44.43 -66.00
CA VAL A 361 -111.96 43.60 -65.15
C VAL A 361 -111.83 42.06 -64.94
N SER A 362 -111.78 41.62 -63.66
CA SER A 362 -112.91 40.98 -62.91
C SER A 362 -112.50 39.94 -61.84
N SER A 363 -113.06 40.12 -60.62
CA SER A 363 -113.50 39.11 -59.60
C SER A 363 -112.48 38.14 -58.98
N SER A 364 -112.04 38.32 -57.70
CA SER A 364 -112.66 37.82 -56.45
C SER A 364 -112.42 36.29 -56.23
N VAL A 365 -112.00 35.73 -55.08
CA VAL A 365 -112.30 36.08 -53.68
C VAL A 365 -111.57 35.09 -52.71
N LEU A 366 -111.18 35.55 -51.50
CA LEU A 366 -111.00 34.81 -50.19
C LEU A 366 -109.85 33.75 -50.06
N THR A 367 -109.03 33.58 -48.99
CA THR A 367 -108.86 34.12 -47.61
C THR A 367 -107.46 33.70 -47.07
N ARG A 368 -106.96 34.42 -46.05
CA ARG A 368 -105.76 34.22 -45.17
C ARG A 368 -105.81 32.95 -44.27
N PRO A 369 -104.77 32.55 -43.47
CA PRO A 369 -103.74 33.39 -42.78
C PRO A 369 -102.26 32.88 -42.59
N CYS A 370 -101.33 33.85 -42.53
CA CYS A 370 -100.11 34.06 -41.67
C CYS A 370 -99.06 32.94 -41.36
N PRO A 371 -97.86 33.28 -40.83
CA PRO A 371 -96.82 34.24 -41.29
C PRO A 371 -95.35 33.70 -41.11
N SER A 372 -94.35 34.58 -41.23
CA SER A 372 -92.87 34.41 -41.00
C SER A 372 -92.04 33.98 -42.22
N GLY A 373 -90.86 34.52 -42.51
CA GLY A 373 -90.02 35.51 -41.82
C GLY A 373 -88.60 35.47 -42.40
N CYS A 374 -88.25 36.51 -43.18
CA CYS A 374 -86.96 37.21 -43.28
C CYS A 374 -85.62 36.46 -43.57
N TRP A 375 -85.16 36.59 -44.83
CA TRP A 375 -83.89 37.17 -45.36
C TRP A 375 -82.62 37.23 -44.45
N VAL A 376 -81.44 36.64 -44.80
CA VAL A 376 -80.37 37.04 -45.79
C VAL A 376 -79.56 38.26 -45.27
N SER A 377 -78.21 38.38 -45.27
CA SER A 377 -77.04 37.65 -45.80
C SER A 377 -75.72 38.18 -45.19
N SER A 378 -74.62 37.47 -45.50
CA SER A 378 -73.24 37.94 -45.73
C SER A 378 -72.37 38.19 -44.49
N GLU A 379 -71.29 37.45 -44.21
CA GLU A 379 -70.11 36.97 -44.99
C GLU A 379 -69.05 38.07 -45.23
N PHE A 380 -68.45 38.60 -44.17
CA PHE A 380 -67.10 39.17 -44.21
C PHE A 380 -66.46 39.21 -42.80
N GLY A 381 -65.30 38.54 -42.64
CA GLY A 381 -64.19 39.06 -41.83
C GLY A 381 -63.92 38.47 -40.43
N MET A 382 -63.08 37.43 -40.40
CA MET A 382 -62.10 36.96 -39.39
C MET A 382 -62.11 37.49 -37.94
N ARG A 383 -62.01 36.57 -36.97
CA ARG A 383 -60.73 36.06 -36.41
C ARG A 383 -60.91 34.73 -35.70
#